data_AF-A0A1W6EGZ4-F1
#
_entry.id   AF-A0A1W6EGZ4-F1
#
_cell.length_a   1.000
_cell.length_b   1.000
_cell.length_c   1.000
_cell.angle_alpha   90.00
_cell.angle_beta   90.00
_cell.angle_gamma   90.00
#
_symmetry.space_group_name_H-M   'P 1'
#
loop_
_entity.id
_entity.type
_entity.pdbx_description
1 polymer ?
#
loop_
_entity_poly.entity_id
_entity_poly.type
_entity_poly.pdbx_seq_one_letter_code
_entity_poly.pdbx_strand_id
1 'polypeptide(L)'
;MARAIPWEVYSVKTLVNSLILTDPLALAVWYLDDGTKRSDTESCRIATQSFSKEEHELLQNCFKQNFNISVQIEDWGRTKDGSISYSLAILSRGGNFKKFRDVIYDIVNAEVPSMLYKL
;
A
#
# COMPACT_ATOMS: atom_id res chain seq x y z
N MET A 1 0.42 -34.51 33.68
CA MET A 1 1.09 -33.22 33.96
C MET A 1 1.58 -32.64 32.64
N ALA A 2 0.83 -31.68 32.08
CA ALA A 2 1.24 -30.96 30.87
C ALA A 2 2.25 -29.87 31.26
N ARG A 3 3.41 -29.85 30.62
CA ARG A 3 4.39 -28.76 30.76
C ARG A 3 3.99 -27.64 29.81
N ALA A 4 3.76 -26.45 30.36
CA ALA A 4 3.60 -25.23 29.57
C ALA A 4 4.91 -24.96 28.81
N ILE A 5 4.80 -24.71 27.51
CA ILE A 5 5.94 -24.30 26.68
C ILE A 5 6.07 -22.77 26.81
N PRO A 6 7.26 -22.22 27.11
CA PRO A 6 7.44 -20.79 27.33
C PRO A 6 7.33 -19.98 26.04
N TRP A 7 6.72 -18.79 26.14
CA TRP A 7 6.48 -17.80 25.08
C TRP A 7 7.72 -17.02 24.61
N GLU A 8 8.93 -17.53 24.86
CA GLU A 8 10.18 -16.77 24.65
C GLU A 8 10.97 -17.15 23.38
N VAL A 9 10.35 -17.84 22.42
CA VAL A 9 11.01 -18.15 21.13
C VAL A 9 10.27 -17.49 19.97
N TYR A 10 10.28 -16.16 19.93
CA TYR A 10 10.06 -15.39 18.69
C TYR A 10 11.13 -14.31 18.52
N SER A 11 12.39 -14.71 18.63
CA SER A 11 13.54 -13.95 18.12
C SER A 11 13.75 -14.20 16.63
N VAL A 12 12.80 -13.78 15.79
CA VAL A 12 13.02 -13.44 14.36
C VAL A 12 12.01 -12.36 13.96
N LYS A 13 12.19 -11.13 14.43
CA LYS A 13 11.25 -10.01 14.18
C LYS A 13 11.45 -9.34 12.80
N THR A 14 12.34 -9.87 11.95
CA THR A 14 12.85 -9.14 10.77
C THR A 14 12.45 -9.74 9.41
N LEU A 15 11.69 -10.84 9.36
CA LEU A 15 11.42 -11.53 8.08
C LEU A 15 9.95 -11.81 7.74
N VAL A 16 8.97 -11.24 8.47
CA VAL A 16 7.54 -11.53 8.18
C VAL A 16 6.73 -10.24 8.13
N ASN A 17 6.88 -9.47 7.05
CA ASN A 17 5.95 -8.35 6.78
C ASN A 17 5.65 -8.14 5.28
N SER A 18 6.45 -8.68 4.36
CA SER A 18 6.16 -8.64 2.92
C SER A 18 5.06 -9.59 2.46
N LEU A 19 4.43 -10.35 3.36
CA LEU A 19 3.36 -11.29 3.01
C LEU A 19 1.97 -10.65 2.95
N ILE A 20 1.80 -9.40 3.39
CA ILE A 20 0.47 -8.80 3.58
C ILE A 20 -0.15 -8.35 2.24
N LEU A 21 0.66 -7.87 1.29
CA LEU A 21 0.20 -7.36 0.01
C LEU A 21 1.03 -7.96 -1.14
N THR A 22 0.68 -9.17 -1.57
CA THR A 22 1.41 -9.92 -2.61
C THR A 22 0.61 -10.12 -3.88
N ASP A 23 -0.72 -10.02 -3.80
CA ASP A 23 -1.63 -10.31 -4.91
C ASP A 23 -2.01 -9.03 -5.68
N PRO A 24 -1.76 -8.95 -7.01
CA PRO A 24 -2.26 -7.88 -7.85
C PRO A 24 -3.77 -7.63 -7.73
N LEU A 25 -4.59 -8.66 -7.52
CA LEU A 25 -6.03 -8.49 -7.33
C LEU A 25 -6.35 -7.73 -6.04
N ALA A 26 -5.71 -8.09 -4.93
CA ALA A 26 -5.87 -7.35 -3.67
C ALA A 26 -5.41 -5.89 -3.81
N LEU A 27 -4.31 -5.65 -4.52
CA LEU A 27 -3.82 -4.30 -4.82
C LEU A 27 -4.82 -3.50 -5.68
N ALA A 28 -5.41 -4.15 -6.69
CA ALA A 28 -6.44 -3.55 -7.54
C ALA A 28 -7.67 -3.16 -6.72
N VAL A 29 -8.25 -4.11 -5.97
CA VAL A 29 -9.43 -3.86 -5.13
C VAL A 29 -9.20 -2.71 -4.17
N TRP A 30 -8.06 -2.71 -3.49
CA TRP A 30 -7.72 -1.66 -2.53
C TRP A 30 -7.59 -0.28 -3.19
N TYR A 31 -6.92 -0.20 -4.35
CA TYR A 31 -6.83 1.05 -5.09
C TYR A 31 -8.17 1.52 -5.65
N LEU A 32 -9.04 0.60 -6.07
CA LEU A 32 -10.36 0.98 -6.55
C LEU A 32 -11.24 1.56 -5.44
N ASP A 33 -11.04 1.17 -4.18
CA ASP A 33 -11.74 1.73 -3.03
C ASP A 33 -11.11 3.08 -2.60
N ASP A 34 -9.86 3.06 -2.15
CA ASP A 34 -9.19 4.18 -1.48
C ASP A 34 -8.30 5.03 -2.38
N GLY A 35 -8.07 4.57 -3.62
CA GLY A 35 -7.16 5.20 -4.56
C GLY A 35 -7.75 6.37 -5.32
N THR A 36 -6.93 7.38 -5.54
CA THR A 36 -7.23 8.56 -6.38
C THR A 36 -6.05 8.90 -7.27
N LYS A 37 -6.27 8.98 -8.59
CA LYS A 37 -5.30 9.50 -9.56
C LYS A 37 -5.28 11.02 -9.50
N ARG A 38 -4.07 11.59 -9.58
CA ARG A 38 -3.91 13.03 -9.71
C ARG A 38 -4.24 13.48 -11.14
N SER A 39 -4.94 14.60 -11.27
CA SER A 39 -5.32 15.15 -12.58
C SER A 39 -4.16 15.88 -13.28
N ASP A 40 -3.16 16.32 -12.53
CA ASP A 40 -2.06 17.16 -12.99
C ASP A 40 -0.78 16.38 -13.33
N THR A 41 -0.72 15.10 -12.96
CA THR A 41 0.48 14.27 -13.15
C THR A 41 0.14 12.79 -13.18
N GLU A 42 1.02 11.99 -13.76
CA GLU A 42 0.96 10.53 -13.76
C GLU A 42 1.36 9.95 -12.40
N SER A 43 0.61 10.30 -11.36
CA SER A 43 0.81 9.83 -9.98
C SER A 43 -0.54 9.58 -9.34
N CYS A 44 -0.56 8.78 -8.28
CA CYS A 44 -1.76 8.56 -7.48
C CYS A 44 -1.46 8.61 -5.99
N ARG A 45 -2.54 8.62 -5.20
CA ARG A 45 -2.51 8.48 -3.76
C ARG A 45 -3.52 7.42 -3.32
N ILE A 46 -3.23 6.75 -2.22
CA ILE A 46 -4.13 5.82 -1.53
C ILE A 46 -4.43 6.43 -0.16
N ALA A 47 -5.72 6.53 0.17
CA ALA A 47 -6.18 7.01 1.47
C ALA A 47 -5.88 5.96 2.55
N THR A 48 -4.89 6.23 3.41
CA THR A 48 -4.40 5.29 4.43
C THR A 48 -4.33 5.91 5.82
N GLN A 49 -5.14 6.94 6.08
CA GLN A 49 -5.10 7.75 7.30
C GLN A 49 -5.45 6.97 8.57
N SER A 50 -6.04 5.78 8.44
CA SER A 50 -6.35 4.87 9.53
C SER A 50 -5.13 4.09 10.05
N PHE A 51 -4.01 4.09 9.31
CA PHE A 51 -2.81 3.34 9.68
C PHE A 51 -1.79 4.21 10.43
N SER A 52 -1.02 3.57 11.31
CA SER A 52 0.13 4.17 11.97
C SER A 52 1.28 4.42 10.98
N LYS A 53 2.27 5.21 11.40
CA LYS A 53 3.46 5.44 10.59
C LYS A 53 4.25 4.15 10.34
N GLU A 54 4.38 3.31 11.36
CA GLU A 54 5.06 2.01 11.27
C GLU A 54 4.36 1.11 10.25
N GLU A 55 3.03 1.08 10.25
CA GLU A 55 2.25 0.34 9.26
C GLU A 55 2.47 0.87 7.83
N HIS A 56 2.60 2.19 7.65
CA HIS A 56 2.97 2.75 6.34
C HIS A 56 4.37 2.33 5.88
N GLU A 57 5.34 2.23 6.80
CA GLU A 57 6.69 1.73 6.49
C GLU A 57 6.64 0.25 6.07
N LEU A 58 5.78 -0.56 6.67
CA LEU A 58 5.53 -1.94 6.25
C LEU A 58 4.91 -2.01 4.85
N LEU A 59 3.91 -1.18 4.57
CA LEU A 59 3.29 -1.09 3.25
C LEU A 59 4.32 -0.63 2.20
N GLN A 60 5.13 0.37 2.51
CA GLN A 60 6.20 0.84 1.62
C GLN A 60 7.17 -0.31 1.26
N ASN A 61 7.52 -1.14 2.25
CA ASN A 61 8.33 -2.34 2.02
C ASN A 61 7.60 -3.38 1.16
N CYS A 62 6.31 -3.62 1.37
CA CYS A 62 5.51 -4.53 0.53
C CYS A 62 5.48 -4.09 -0.94
N PHE A 63 5.18 -2.81 -1.20
CA PHE A 63 5.19 -2.25 -2.55
C PHE A 63 6.56 -2.45 -3.23
N LYS A 64 7.64 -2.22 -2.48
CA LYS A 64 8.98 -2.33 -3.01
C LYS A 64 9.40 -3.77 -3.29
N GLN A 65 9.14 -4.69 -2.35
CA GLN A 65 9.60 -6.07 -2.46
C GLN A 65 8.73 -6.90 -3.40
N ASN A 66 7.41 -6.71 -3.37
CA ASN A 66 6.48 -7.58 -4.08
C ASN A 66 6.16 -7.09 -5.50
N PHE A 67 6.20 -5.78 -5.73
CA PHE A 67 5.84 -5.19 -7.03
C PHE A 67 6.94 -4.33 -7.65
N ASN A 68 8.08 -4.15 -6.97
CA ASN A 68 9.16 -3.24 -7.39
C ASN A 68 8.67 -1.81 -7.67
N ILE A 69 7.74 -1.34 -6.85
CA ILE A 69 7.16 0.00 -6.88
C ILE A 69 7.67 0.76 -5.65
N SER A 70 8.28 1.92 -5.86
CA SER A 70 8.61 2.84 -4.78
C SER A 70 7.44 3.77 -4.52
N VAL A 71 7.02 3.85 -3.26
CA VAL A 71 5.95 4.74 -2.77
C VAL A 71 6.51 5.72 -1.73
N GLN A 72 5.82 6.83 -1.53
CA GLN A 72 6.18 7.86 -0.56
C GLN A 72 5.09 7.95 0.51
N ILE A 73 5.50 8.07 1.77
CA ILE A 73 4.61 8.40 2.89
C ILE A 73 4.47 9.93 2.91
N GLU A 74 3.25 10.44 2.80
CA GLU A 74 2.96 11.87 2.80
C GLU A 74 2.09 12.25 4.01
N ASP A 75 2.45 13.35 4.68
CA ASP A 75 1.64 13.96 5.72
C ASP A 75 0.30 14.42 5.12
N TRP A 76 -0.80 13.88 5.65
CA TRP A 76 -2.16 14.22 5.22
C TRP A 76 -2.80 15.30 6.09
N GLY A 77 -2.19 15.61 7.23
CA GLY A 77 -2.66 16.64 8.16
C GLY A 77 -2.75 16.10 9.59
N ARG A 78 -3.41 16.87 10.45
CA ARG A 78 -3.57 16.52 11.86
C ARG A 78 -4.95 15.91 12.11
N THR A 79 -4.99 14.87 12.92
CA THR A 79 -6.24 14.28 13.42
C THR A 79 -6.83 15.15 14.54
N LYS A 80 -8.02 14.77 15.05
CA LYS A 80 -8.68 15.47 16.16
C LYS A 80 -7.87 15.44 17.47
N ASP A 81 -7.02 14.42 17.66
CA ASP A 81 -6.16 14.29 18.85
C ASP A 81 -4.79 14.99 18.69
N GLY A 82 -4.52 15.60 17.54
CA GLY A 82 -3.27 16.31 17.25
C GLY A 82 -2.14 15.44 16.66
N SER A 83 -2.33 14.13 16.53
CA SER A 83 -1.41 13.25 15.80
C SER A 83 -1.41 13.53 14.30
N ILE A 84 -0.34 13.13 13.60
CA ILE A 84 -0.25 13.24 12.14
C ILE A 84 -0.95 12.03 11.53
N SER A 85 -1.86 12.30 10.59
CA SER A 85 -2.35 11.27 9.65
C SER A 85 -1.48 11.23 8.41
N TYR A 86 -1.31 10.04 7.84
CA TYR A 86 -0.47 9.81 6.66
C TYR A 86 -1.28 9.27 5.49
N SER A 87 -0.71 9.38 4.30
CA SER A 87 -1.19 8.74 3.07
C SER A 87 -0.03 8.12 2.29
N LEU A 88 -0.32 7.15 1.42
CA LEU A 88 0.67 6.61 0.49
C LEU A 88 0.53 7.25 -0.89
N ALA A 89 1.62 7.78 -1.43
CA ALA A 89 1.70 8.34 -2.76
C ALA A 89 2.57 7.47 -3.69
N ILE A 90 2.06 7.17 -4.88
CA ILE A 90 2.81 6.50 -5.95
C ILE A 90 3.14 7.57 -6.99
N LEU A 91 4.36 8.10 -6.93
CA LEU A 91 4.79 9.20 -7.78
C LEU A 91 5.18 8.72 -9.19
N SER A 92 5.06 9.61 -10.17
CA SER A 92 5.52 9.38 -11.55
C SER A 92 7.03 9.15 -11.64
N ARG A 93 7.80 9.71 -10.69
CA ARG A 93 9.26 9.62 -10.64
C ARG A 93 9.73 8.17 -10.73
N GLY A 94 10.66 7.89 -11.65
CA GLY A 94 11.18 6.53 -11.86
C GLY A 94 10.17 5.55 -12.47
N GLY A 95 9.06 6.06 -13.03
CA GLY A 95 8.02 5.25 -13.68
C GLY A 95 7.16 4.43 -12.70
N ASN A 96 7.15 4.77 -11.40
CA ASN A 96 6.48 3.94 -10.40
C ASN A 96 4.96 3.87 -10.60
N PHE A 97 4.31 4.98 -10.96
CA PHE A 97 2.87 4.95 -11.28
C PHE A 97 2.57 4.12 -12.55
N LYS A 98 3.44 4.18 -13.57
CA LYS A 98 3.29 3.31 -14.75
C LYS A 98 3.37 1.84 -14.36
N LYS A 99 4.39 1.44 -13.58
CA LYS A 99 4.53 0.07 -13.07
C LYS A 99 3.30 -0.36 -12.27
N PHE A 100 2.81 0.51 -11.40
CA PHE A 100 1.60 0.26 -10.62
C PHE A 100 0.39 -0.02 -11.53
N ARG A 101 0.17 0.84 -12.53
CA ARG A 101 -0.90 0.66 -13.52
C ARG A 101 -0.75 -0.65 -14.27
N ASP A 102 0.44 -0.95 -14.76
CA ASP A 102 0.73 -2.18 -15.52
C ASP A 102 0.41 -3.44 -14.68
N VAL A 103 0.56 -3.39 -13.35
CA VAL A 103 0.23 -4.52 -12.46
C VAL A 103 -1.28 -4.78 -12.37
N ILE A 104 -2.11 -3.73 -12.39
CA ILE A 104 -3.56 -3.87 -12.11
C ILE A 104 -4.46 -3.63 -13.33
N TYR A 105 -3.93 -3.14 -14.45
CA TYR A 105 -4.71 -2.70 -15.59
C TYR A 105 -5.63 -3.78 -16.14
N ASP A 106 -5.09 -4.98 -16.41
CA ASP A 106 -5.87 -6.07 -17.00
C ASP A 106 -6.99 -6.54 -16.08
N ILE A 107 -6.74 -6.53 -14.76
CA ILE A 107 -7.73 -6.88 -13.73
C ILE A 107 -8.87 -5.85 -13.73
N VAL A 108 -8.54 -4.56 -13.67
CA VAL A 108 -9.57 -3.50 -13.66
C VAL A 108 -10.34 -3.48 -14.98
N ASN A 109 -9.66 -3.64 -16.12
CA ASN A 109 -10.30 -3.66 -17.44
C ASN A 109 -11.26 -4.84 -17.62
N ALA A 110 -10.91 -6.01 -17.09
CA ALA A 110 -11.75 -7.21 -17.17
C ALA A 110 -12.92 -7.18 -16.17
N GLU A 111 -12.66 -6.85 -14.91
CA GLU A 111 -13.63 -7.03 -13.82
C GLU A 111 -14.50 -5.79 -13.58
N VAL A 112 -13.91 -4.59 -13.69
CA VAL A 112 -14.60 -3.33 -13.35
C VAL A 112 -14.23 -2.19 -14.32
N PRO A 113 -14.51 -2.33 -15.63
CA PRO A 113 -14.06 -1.38 -16.66
C PRO A 113 -14.56 0.05 -16.44
N SER A 114 -15.70 0.23 -15.76
CA SER A 114 -16.21 1.55 -15.40
C SER A 114 -15.29 2.34 -14.46
N MET A 115 -14.31 1.69 -13.81
CA MET A 115 -13.35 2.31 -12.91
C MET A 115 -12.01 2.64 -13.58
N LEU A 116 -11.85 2.40 -14.88
CA LEU A 116 -10.61 2.69 -15.61
C LEU A 116 -10.21 4.17 -15.58
N TYR A 117 -11.14 5.10 -15.32
CA TYR A 117 -10.83 6.51 -15.15
C TYR A 117 -9.91 6.80 -13.94
N LYS A 118 -9.80 5.86 -12.99
CA LYS A 118 -8.85 5.94 -11.87
C LYS A 118 -7.41 5.60 -12.30
N LEU A 119 -7.17 5.10 -13.51
CA LEU A 119 -5.84 4.68 -14.01
C LEU A 119 -5.19 5.69 -14.97
#